data_AF-A0AAE6NDL0-F1
#
_entry.id   AF-A0AAE6NDL0-F1
#
_cell.length_a   1.000
_cell.length_b   1.000
_cell.length_c   1.000
_cell.angle_alpha   90.00
_cell.angle_beta   90.00
_cell.angle_gamma   90.00
#
_symmetry.space_group_name_H-M   'P 1'
#
loop_
_entity.id
_entity.type
_entity.pdbx_description
1 polymer ?
#
loop_
_entity_poly.entity_id
_entity_poly.type
_entity_poly.pdbx_seq_one_letter_code
_entity_poly.pdbx_strand_id
1 'polypeptide(L)'
;MHYAILGPLRLVINGEPRPIRSRNLSIILATLLVKAGSIVTVDDLIGEVWAQPPQRARDAIYVHISKLRQQLGNKSQDDVIWSQFPGYLMRLHGEQLDLQLFHRHRIDGHRNMVNGDYQAAARDWKSGLSLCRGTLLGGAYAGPILGSFDSWLEQSRTDCIELTAWSQLSAGLCHEVIDFLSLHLTRYPLNEILYQQLMLAFFLSRHRAQSLRIFHRARQTLAGELGINPGGDLRMMQDIVLSDDVSRAKRVIASAVASRVSDLRPSGAPAPSSFC
;
A
#
# COMPACT_ATOMS: atom_id res chain seq x y z
N MET A 1 -22.95 0.98 3.38
CA MET A 1 -22.04 1.68 4.32
C MET A 1 -20.63 1.44 3.83
N HIS A 2 -19.79 2.46 3.74
CA HIS A 2 -18.43 2.32 3.20
C HIS A 2 -17.40 2.92 4.15
N TYR A 3 -16.27 2.24 4.28
CA TYR A 3 -15.14 2.57 5.11
C TYR A 3 -13.92 2.75 4.23
N ALA A 4 -13.13 3.77 4.55
CA ALA A 4 -11.91 4.04 3.84
C ALA A 4 -10.77 4.26 4.84
N ILE A 5 -9.81 3.33 4.89
CA ILE A 5 -8.72 3.31 5.89
C ILE A 5 -7.32 3.43 5.28
N LEU A 6 -7.19 3.39 3.95
CA LEU A 6 -5.90 3.56 3.27
C LEU A 6 -5.48 5.03 3.24
N GLY A 7 -5.36 5.65 4.42
CA GLY A 7 -5.11 7.08 4.64
C GLY A 7 -5.96 7.63 5.79
N PRO A 8 -6.37 8.91 5.75
CA PRO A 8 -7.33 9.45 6.71
C PRO A 8 -8.64 8.64 6.69
N LEU A 9 -9.09 8.26 7.88
CA LEU A 9 -10.32 7.46 8.06
C LEU A 9 -11.53 8.23 7.52
N ARG A 10 -12.25 7.59 6.59
CA ARG A 10 -13.54 8.08 6.09
C ARG A 10 -14.61 7.03 6.31
N LEU A 11 -15.78 7.49 6.71
CA LEU A 11 -16.98 6.68 6.87
C LEU A 11 -18.10 7.34 6.08
N VAL A 12 -18.80 6.55 5.26
CA VAL A 12 -19.96 6.99 4.48
C VAL A 12 -21.15 6.09 4.80
N ILE A 13 -22.25 6.67 5.27
CA ILE A 13 -23.50 5.97 5.59
C ILE A 13 -24.60 6.54 4.69
N ASN A 14 -25.25 5.69 3.90
CA ASN A 14 -26.31 6.08 2.97
C ASN A 14 -25.91 7.22 2.01
N GLY A 15 -24.68 7.17 1.50
CA GLY A 15 -24.13 8.19 0.59
C GLY A 15 -23.56 9.42 1.29
N GLU A 16 -23.85 9.62 2.58
CA GLU A 16 -23.44 10.80 3.33
C GLU A 16 -22.16 10.57 4.15
N PRO A 17 -21.16 11.47 4.07
CA PRO A 17 -20.00 11.44 4.94
C PRO A 17 -20.38 11.57 6.42
N ARG A 18 -19.86 10.66 7.24
CA ARG A 18 -20.04 10.64 8.70
C ARG A 18 -18.68 10.75 9.39
N PRO A 19 -18.22 11.96 9.74
CA PRO A 19 -16.88 12.15 10.29
C PRO A 19 -16.77 11.59 11.71
N ILE A 20 -15.71 10.85 11.98
CA ILE A 20 -15.33 10.41 13.33
C ILE A 20 -14.28 11.38 13.84
N ARG A 21 -14.72 12.36 14.65
CA ARG A 21 -13.87 13.47 15.12
C ARG A 21 -12.98 13.11 16.31
N SER A 22 -13.30 12.04 17.04
CA SER A 22 -12.51 11.61 18.19
C SER A 22 -11.36 10.73 17.74
N ARG A 23 -10.13 11.10 18.12
CA ARG A 23 -8.92 10.32 17.86
C ARG A 23 -9.07 8.87 18.33
N ASN A 24 -9.50 8.66 19.57
CA ASN A 24 -9.65 7.32 20.15
C ASN A 24 -10.71 6.50 19.42
N LEU A 25 -11.83 7.11 19.01
CA LEU A 25 -12.86 6.40 18.24
C LEU A 25 -12.32 6.00 16.85
N SER A 26 -11.54 6.88 16.21
CA SER A 26 -10.92 6.60 14.91
C SER A 26 -9.89 5.48 14.99
N ILE A 27 -9.06 5.46 16.04
CA ILE A 27 -8.10 4.37 16.30
C ILE A 27 -8.85 3.06 16.49
N ILE A 28 -9.81 3.00 17.41
CA ILE A 28 -10.58 1.77 17.70
C ILE A 28 -11.29 1.25 16.44
N LEU A 29 -11.93 2.14 15.67
CA LEU A 29 -12.58 1.72 14.43
C LEU A 29 -11.57 1.23 13.39
N ALA A 30 -10.43 1.92 13.22
CA ALA A 30 -9.38 1.48 12.31
C ALA A 30 -8.84 0.10 12.71
N THR A 31 -8.57 -0.14 14.00
CA THR A 31 -8.10 -1.45 14.50
C THR A 31 -9.10 -2.56 14.17
N LEU A 32 -10.39 -2.31 14.43
CA LEU A 32 -11.46 -3.25 14.12
C LEU A 32 -11.62 -3.50 12.60
N LEU A 33 -11.41 -2.49 11.76
CA LEU A 33 -11.46 -2.61 10.30
C LEU A 33 -10.25 -3.37 9.74
N VAL A 34 -9.05 -3.10 10.24
CA VAL A 34 -7.83 -3.84 9.88
C VAL A 34 -7.96 -5.31 10.25
N LYS A 35 -8.55 -5.61 11.41
CA LYS A 35 -8.80 -6.97 11.91
C LYS A 35 -10.22 -7.46 11.61
N ALA A 36 -10.88 -6.92 10.57
CA ALA A 36 -12.27 -7.27 10.25
C ALA A 36 -12.43 -8.80 10.08
N GLY A 37 -13.48 -9.35 10.69
CA GLY A 37 -13.73 -10.80 10.76
C GLY A 37 -12.97 -11.54 11.86
N SER A 38 -12.09 -10.87 12.62
CA SER A 38 -11.36 -11.45 13.76
C SER A 38 -11.73 -10.75 15.07
N ILE A 39 -11.53 -11.45 16.20
CA ILE A 39 -11.68 -10.84 17.52
C ILE A 39 -10.45 -9.97 17.80
N VAL A 40 -10.70 -8.73 18.22
CA VAL A 40 -9.70 -7.82 18.79
C VAL A 40 -9.99 -7.73 20.28
N THR A 41 -9.01 -8.05 21.13
CA THR A 41 -9.22 -8.06 22.58
C THR A 41 -9.36 -6.64 23.13
N VAL A 42 -9.94 -6.49 24.33
CA VAL A 42 -9.99 -5.18 24.98
C VAL A 42 -8.57 -4.65 25.25
N ASP A 43 -7.64 -5.53 25.62
CA ASP A 43 -6.26 -5.14 25.91
C ASP A 43 -5.51 -4.71 24.63
N ASP A 44 -5.78 -5.33 23.47
CA ASP A 44 -5.27 -4.86 22.17
C ASP A 44 -5.78 -3.45 21.85
N LEU A 45 -7.09 -3.21 22.01
CA LEU A 45 -7.67 -1.88 21.79
C LEU A 45 -7.08 -0.83 22.73
N ILE A 46 -6.76 -1.20 23.97
CA ILE A 46 -6.07 -0.31 24.91
C ILE A 46 -4.67 0.03 24.38
N GLY A 47 -3.90 -0.98 23.96
CA GLY A 47 -2.54 -0.80 23.43
C GLY A 47 -2.49 0.04 22.15
N GLU A 48 -3.50 -0.09 21.28
CA GLU A 48 -3.62 0.74 20.07
C GLU A 48 -3.87 2.21 20.37
N VAL A 49 -4.70 2.51 21.38
CA VAL A 49 -5.13 3.86 21.70
C VAL A 49 -4.12 4.60 22.57
N TRP A 50 -3.49 3.92 23.54
CA TRP A 50 -2.65 4.56 24.54
C TRP A 50 -1.30 3.86 24.72
N ALA A 51 -0.20 4.61 24.59
CA ALA A 51 1.11 4.15 25.03
C ALA A 51 1.20 4.06 26.57
N GLN A 52 0.48 4.94 27.28
CA GLN A 52 0.33 4.92 28.73
C GLN A 52 -1.17 4.96 29.06
N PRO A 53 -1.80 3.80 29.33
CA PRO A 53 -3.24 3.73 29.51
C PRO A 53 -3.70 4.36 30.83
N PRO A 54 -4.85 5.06 30.86
CA PRO A 54 -5.43 5.56 32.10
C PRO A 54 -5.89 4.41 33.00
N GLN A 55 -6.05 4.68 34.31
CA GLN A 55 -6.45 3.67 35.30
C GLN A 55 -7.77 2.95 34.94
N ARG A 56 -8.70 3.65 34.26
CA ARG A 56 -9.99 3.11 33.79
C ARG A 56 -10.03 2.91 32.27
N ALA A 57 -8.94 2.45 31.66
CA ALA A 57 -8.84 2.25 30.21
C ALA A 57 -9.90 1.28 29.67
N ARG A 58 -10.19 0.18 30.37
CA ARG A 58 -11.23 -0.79 29.98
C ARG A 58 -12.62 -0.14 29.91
N ASP A 59 -12.99 0.64 30.93
CA ASP A 59 -14.27 1.38 30.95
C ASP A 59 -14.33 2.39 29.79
N ALA A 60 -13.21 3.07 29.50
CA ALA A 60 -13.13 3.98 28.37
C ALA A 60 -13.33 3.28 27.02
N ILE A 61 -12.76 2.07 26.81
CA ILE A 61 -13.02 1.26 25.62
C ILE A 61 -14.51 0.93 25.51
N TYR A 62 -15.18 0.53 26.60
CA TYR A 62 -16.61 0.23 26.57
C TYR A 62 -17.46 1.43 26.16
N VAL A 63 -17.14 2.62 26.69
CA VAL A 63 -17.79 3.88 26.28
C VAL A 63 -17.52 4.19 24.81
N HIS A 64 -16.29 4.00 24.34
CA HIS A 64 -15.93 4.24 22.94
C HIS A 64 -16.64 3.29 21.98
N ILE A 65 -16.73 1.99 22.30
CA ILE A 65 -17.47 1.01 21.52
C ILE A 65 -18.97 1.35 21.49
N SER A 66 -19.56 1.73 22.63
CA SER A 66 -20.95 2.18 22.69
C SER A 66 -21.21 3.38 21.76
N LYS A 67 -20.32 4.37 21.79
CA LYS A 67 -20.40 5.54 20.89
C LYS A 67 -20.23 5.17 19.41
N LEU A 68 -19.30 4.26 19.08
CA LEU A 68 -19.15 3.76 17.71
C LEU A 68 -20.43 3.06 17.26
N ARG A 69 -20.97 2.13 18.04
CA ARG A 69 -22.24 1.46 17.72
C ARG A 69 -23.38 2.44 17.44
N GLN A 70 -23.50 3.48 18.26
CA GLN A 70 -24.50 4.53 18.04
C GLN A 70 -24.27 5.28 16.71
N GLN A 71 -23.01 5.62 16.39
CA GLN A 71 -22.67 6.31 15.13
C GLN A 71 -22.86 5.43 13.89
N LEU A 72 -22.59 4.12 14.01
CA LEU A 72 -22.76 3.15 12.93
C LEU A 72 -24.22 2.72 12.74
N GLY A 73 -25.12 3.07 13.68
CA GLY A 73 -26.54 2.77 13.58
C GLY A 73 -26.93 1.35 14.01
N ASN A 74 -26.11 0.68 14.83
CA ASN A 74 -26.39 -0.63 15.40
C ASN A 74 -27.70 -0.60 16.21
N LYS A 75 -28.71 -1.37 15.80
CA LYS A 75 -30.04 -1.44 16.45
C LYS A 75 -30.50 -2.87 16.81
N SER A 76 -29.61 -3.87 16.68
CA SER A 76 -29.80 -5.33 16.90
C SER A 76 -30.17 -6.15 15.66
N GLN A 77 -29.57 -7.36 15.62
CA GLN A 77 -29.51 -8.41 14.57
C GLN A 77 -28.54 -8.17 13.39
N ASP A 78 -28.31 -6.93 12.98
CA ASP A 78 -27.34 -6.52 11.94
C ASP A 78 -26.18 -5.65 12.49
N ASP A 79 -25.78 -5.92 13.73
CA ASP A 79 -24.76 -5.13 14.41
C ASP A 79 -23.41 -5.23 13.68
N VAL A 80 -22.78 -4.10 13.38
CA VAL A 80 -21.48 -4.13 12.68
C VAL A 80 -20.34 -4.54 13.64
N ILE A 81 -20.45 -4.18 14.92
CA ILE A 81 -19.49 -4.47 16.00
C ILE A 81 -20.14 -5.37 17.05
N TRP A 82 -19.68 -6.61 17.12
CA TRP A 82 -20.17 -7.65 18.04
C TRP A 82 -19.32 -7.70 19.30
N SER A 83 -19.96 -7.83 20.46
CA SER A 83 -19.25 -8.16 21.70
C SER A 83 -19.01 -9.66 21.71
N GLN A 84 -17.75 -10.09 21.67
CA GLN A 84 -17.38 -11.49 21.68
C GLN A 84 -16.13 -11.66 22.55
N PHE A 85 -16.27 -12.36 23.69
CA PHE A 85 -15.17 -12.56 24.61
C PHE A 85 -13.92 -13.12 23.89
N PRO A 86 -12.71 -12.58 24.14
CA PRO A 86 -12.36 -11.54 25.13
C PRO A 86 -12.40 -10.08 24.64
N GLY A 87 -13.15 -9.75 23.58
CA GLY A 87 -13.27 -8.37 23.11
C GLY A 87 -14.37 -8.13 22.09
N TYR A 88 -13.99 -7.62 20.92
CA TYR A 88 -14.90 -7.15 19.89
C TYR A 88 -14.54 -7.69 18.52
N LEU A 89 -15.56 -7.94 17.71
CA LEU A 89 -15.39 -8.39 16.33
C LEU A 89 -16.21 -7.48 15.42
N MET A 90 -15.60 -7.02 14.33
CA MET A 90 -16.30 -6.26 13.30
C MET A 90 -16.59 -7.15 12.09
N ARG A 91 -17.86 -7.24 11.68
CA ARG A 91 -18.26 -7.95 10.46
C ARG A 91 -18.56 -6.94 9.36
N LEU A 92 -17.97 -7.16 8.21
CA LEU A 92 -18.24 -6.40 6.99
C LEU A 92 -19.02 -7.28 6.02
N HIS A 93 -19.96 -6.68 5.28
CA HIS A 93 -20.76 -7.38 4.28
C HIS A 93 -20.38 -6.91 2.88
N GLY A 94 -19.88 -7.80 2.03
CA GLY A 94 -19.42 -7.43 0.68
C GLY A 94 -18.14 -6.56 0.70
N GLU A 95 -18.01 -5.67 -0.28
CA GLU A 95 -16.84 -4.79 -0.46
C GLU A 95 -17.11 -3.40 0.16
N GLN A 96 -17.24 -3.37 1.49
CA GLN A 96 -17.51 -2.14 2.25
C GLN A 96 -16.24 -1.39 2.64
N LEU A 97 -15.06 -2.00 2.51
CA LEU A 97 -13.79 -1.44 2.94
C LEU A 97 -12.84 -1.28 1.74
N ASP A 98 -12.25 -0.10 1.58
CA ASP A 98 -11.27 0.17 0.51
C ASP A 98 -10.05 -0.76 0.54
N LEU A 99 -9.67 -1.29 1.72
CA LEU A 99 -8.67 -2.36 1.85
C LEU A 99 -9.06 -3.63 1.06
N GLN A 100 -10.34 -4.04 1.06
CA GLN A 100 -10.79 -5.21 0.31
C GLN A 100 -10.66 -4.97 -1.21
N LEU A 101 -11.00 -3.77 -1.67
CA LEU A 101 -10.83 -3.36 -3.07
C LEU A 101 -9.34 -3.26 -3.45
N PHE A 102 -8.50 -2.75 -2.56
CA PHE A 102 -7.06 -2.72 -2.75
C PHE A 102 -6.49 -4.12 -2.90
N HIS A 103 -6.88 -5.06 -2.04
CA HIS A 103 -6.49 -6.47 -2.17
C HIS A 103 -7.00 -7.11 -3.46
N ARG A 104 -8.24 -6.80 -3.87
CA ARG A 104 -8.80 -7.28 -5.14
C ARG A 104 -7.96 -6.83 -6.32
N HIS A 105 -7.74 -5.52 -6.44
CA HIS A 105 -6.87 -4.96 -7.45
C HIS A 105 -5.49 -5.60 -7.40
N ARG A 106 -4.94 -5.80 -6.20
CA ARG A 106 -3.69 -6.54 -5.91
C ARG A 106 -3.70 -8.00 -6.38
N ILE A 107 -4.82 -8.68 -6.47
CA ILE A 107 -4.87 -10.06 -6.97
C ILE A 107 -5.04 -10.06 -8.49
N ASP A 108 -5.90 -9.19 -9.01
CA ASP A 108 -6.21 -9.14 -10.43
C ASP A 108 -5.02 -8.66 -11.26
N GLY A 109 -4.25 -7.68 -10.78
CA GLY A 109 -3.03 -7.27 -11.46
C GLY A 109 -1.97 -8.39 -11.52
N HIS A 110 -1.88 -9.24 -10.50
CA HIS A 110 -0.97 -10.38 -10.49
C HIS A 110 -1.44 -11.41 -11.50
N ARG A 111 -2.74 -11.73 -11.50
CA ARG A 111 -3.35 -12.64 -12.48
C ARG A 111 -3.11 -12.16 -13.91
N ASN A 112 -3.31 -10.87 -14.18
CA ASN A 112 -3.11 -10.28 -15.49
C ASN A 112 -1.64 -10.32 -15.92
N MET A 113 -0.70 -10.07 -15.00
CA MET A 113 0.73 -10.18 -15.26
C MET A 113 1.15 -11.62 -15.60
N VAL A 114 0.63 -12.63 -14.88
CA VAL A 114 0.88 -14.05 -15.16
C VAL A 114 0.33 -14.45 -16.54
N ASN A 115 -0.82 -13.91 -16.93
CA ASN A 115 -1.45 -14.15 -18.22
C ASN A 115 -0.78 -13.38 -19.38
N GLY A 116 0.23 -12.55 -19.09
CA GLY A 116 0.89 -11.70 -20.08
C GLY A 116 0.10 -10.46 -20.51
N ASP A 117 -1.04 -10.17 -19.88
CA ASP A 117 -1.79 -8.93 -20.09
C ASP A 117 -1.21 -7.82 -19.19
N TYR A 118 -0.05 -7.31 -19.60
CA TYR A 118 0.67 -6.30 -18.84
C TYR A 118 -0.08 -4.95 -18.79
N GLN A 119 -0.92 -4.65 -19.78
CA GLN A 119 -1.72 -3.41 -19.76
C GLN A 119 -2.84 -3.49 -18.73
N ALA A 120 -3.55 -4.62 -18.64
CA ALA A 120 -4.52 -4.84 -17.58
C ALA A 120 -3.85 -4.88 -16.20
N ALA A 121 -2.69 -5.55 -16.08
CA ALA A 121 -1.93 -5.59 -14.83
C ALA A 121 -1.58 -4.19 -14.30
N ALA A 122 -1.05 -3.31 -15.18
CA ALA A 122 -0.75 -1.94 -14.82
C ALA A 122 -1.99 -1.14 -14.40
N ARG A 123 -3.14 -1.36 -15.05
CA ARG A 123 -4.40 -0.68 -14.70
C ARG A 123 -4.90 -1.09 -13.32
N ASP A 124 -4.81 -2.37 -12.96
CA ASP A 124 -5.23 -2.85 -11.65
C ASP A 124 -4.36 -2.28 -10.53
N TRP A 125 -3.04 -2.30 -10.68
CA TRP A 125 -2.12 -1.70 -9.71
C TRP A 125 -2.36 -0.21 -9.51
N LYS A 126 -2.54 0.54 -10.62
CA LYS A 126 -2.90 1.97 -10.54
C LYS A 126 -4.24 2.19 -9.84
N SER A 127 -5.23 1.34 -10.09
CA SER A 127 -6.53 1.40 -9.43
C SER A 127 -6.39 1.17 -7.93
N GLY A 128 -5.62 0.16 -7.51
CA GLY A 128 -5.28 -0.06 -6.10
C GLY A 128 -4.56 1.15 -5.47
N LEU A 129 -3.53 1.69 -6.14
CA LEU A 129 -2.81 2.87 -5.68
C LEU A 129 -3.71 4.09 -5.49
N SER A 130 -4.71 4.27 -6.35
CA SER A 130 -5.66 5.40 -6.27
C SER A 130 -6.51 5.38 -4.99
N LEU A 131 -6.71 4.20 -4.39
CA LEU A 131 -7.41 4.05 -3.11
C LEU A 131 -6.56 4.57 -1.95
N CYS A 132 -5.23 4.61 -2.10
CA CYS A 132 -4.31 4.93 -1.04
C CYS A 132 -4.07 6.46 -0.96
N ARG A 133 -4.77 7.11 -0.04
CA ARG A 133 -4.89 8.57 0.09
C ARG A 133 -3.87 9.22 1.04
N GLY A 134 -2.99 8.45 1.67
CA GLY A 134 -1.96 8.94 2.58
C GLY A 134 -1.65 7.95 3.70
N THR A 135 -1.02 8.44 4.76
CA THR A 135 -0.70 7.68 5.97
C THR A 135 -1.96 7.34 6.76
N LEU A 136 -2.05 6.11 7.27
CA LEU A 136 -3.17 5.68 8.11
C LEU A 136 -3.32 6.63 9.31
N LEU A 137 -4.50 7.25 9.45
CA LEU A 137 -4.81 8.20 10.55
C LEU A 137 -3.73 9.29 10.76
N GLY A 138 -2.91 9.61 9.74
CA GLY A 138 -1.78 10.52 9.90
C GLY A 138 -0.69 10.04 10.86
N GLY A 139 -0.58 8.73 11.12
CA GLY A 139 0.37 8.13 12.07
C GLY A 139 -0.03 8.24 13.54
N ALA A 140 -1.28 8.61 13.83
CA ALA A 140 -1.72 8.99 15.17
C ALA A 140 -2.24 7.82 16.05
N TYR A 141 -1.55 6.68 16.07
CA TYR A 141 -1.84 5.49 16.91
C TYR A 141 -0.61 5.07 17.74
N ALA A 142 -0.79 4.19 18.74
CA ALA A 142 0.29 3.78 19.64
C ALA A 142 0.70 2.30 19.50
N GLY A 143 -0.20 1.45 19.02
CA GLY A 143 -0.03 0.00 19.11
C GLY A 143 0.51 -0.68 17.85
N PRO A 144 0.86 -1.97 17.97
CA PRO A 144 1.53 -2.76 16.94
C PRO A 144 0.62 -3.19 15.78
N ILE A 145 -0.70 -3.32 15.98
CA ILE A 145 -1.64 -3.76 14.95
C ILE A 145 -1.71 -2.71 13.83
N LEU A 146 -1.97 -1.45 14.19
CA LEU A 146 -2.02 -0.37 13.21
C LEU A 146 -0.62 -0.02 12.69
N GLY A 147 0.42 -0.13 13.52
CA GLY A 147 1.81 0.07 13.08
C GLY A 147 2.28 -0.94 12.04
N SER A 148 1.97 -2.22 12.24
CA SER A 148 2.28 -3.29 11.29
C SER A 148 1.47 -3.13 10.00
N PHE A 149 0.19 -2.75 10.11
CA PHE A 149 -0.64 -2.47 8.95
C PHE A 149 -0.13 -1.28 8.12
N ASP A 150 0.24 -0.17 8.74
CA ASP A 150 0.75 1.01 8.02
C ASP A 150 2.09 0.71 7.33
N SER A 151 2.97 -0.05 8.01
CA SER A 151 4.24 -0.54 7.42
C SER A 151 3.98 -1.44 6.21
N TRP A 152 3.05 -2.39 6.35
CA TRP A 152 2.62 -3.23 5.24
C TRP A 152 2.02 -2.42 4.11
N LEU A 153 1.20 -1.39 4.41
CA LEU A 153 0.58 -0.54 3.42
C LEU A 153 1.61 0.26 2.62
N GLU A 154 2.61 0.85 3.26
CA GLU A 154 3.68 1.57 2.56
C GLU A 154 4.53 0.65 1.69
N GLN A 155 4.86 -0.56 2.17
CA GLN A 155 5.53 -1.56 1.33
C GLN A 155 4.65 -1.93 0.12
N SER A 156 3.38 -2.21 0.37
CA SER A 156 2.41 -2.59 -0.67
C SER A 156 2.21 -1.52 -1.73
N ARG A 157 2.24 -0.23 -1.33
CA ARG A 157 2.21 0.90 -2.26
C ARG A 157 3.45 0.91 -3.14
N THR A 158 4.62 0.73 -2.54
CA THR A 158 5.89 0.66 -3.26
C THR A 158 5.88 -0.48 -4.28
N ASP A 159 5.43 -1.68 -3.88
CA ASP A 159 5.28 -2.84 -4.76
C ASP A 159 4.37 -2.53 -5.95
N CYS A 160 3.20 -1.90 -5.71
CA CYS A 160 2.27 -1.56 -6.79
C CYS A 160 2.88 -0.56 -7.78
N ILE A 161 3.68 0.40 -7.31
CA ILE A 161 4.37 1.37 -8.18
C ILE A 161 5.39 0.64 -9.07
N GLU A 162 6.24 -0.19 -8.46
CA GLU A 162 7.24 -0.97 -9.19
C GLU A 162 6.60 -1.92 -10.21
N LEU A 163 5.57 -2.65 -9.80
CA LEU A 163 4.88 -3.61 -10.68
C LEU A 163 4.12 -2.91 -11.81
N THR A 164 3.56 -1.71 -11.56
CA THR A 164 2.97 -0.88 -12.61
C THR A 164 4.01 -0.55 -13.66
N ALA A 165 5.19 -0.06 -13.25
CA ALA A 165 6.23 0.33 -14.17
C ALA A 165 6.82 -0.86 -14.94
N TRP A 166 7.04 -2.01 -14.30
CA TRP A 166 7.48 -3.22 -15.01
C TRP A 166 6.46 -3.71 -16.04
N SER A 167 5.18 -3.65 -15.70
CA SER A 167 4.10 -4.05 -16.60
C SER A 167 4.02 -3.09 -17.79
N GLN A 168 4.10 -1.78 -17.56
CA GLN A 168 4.10 -0.79 -18.64
C GLN A 168 5.34 -0.90 -19.55
N LEU A 169 6.54 -1.12 -18.98
CA LEU A 169 7.76 -1.38 -19.76
C LEU A 169 7.60 -2.63 -20.64
N SER A 170 6.98 -3.69 -20.11
CA SER A 170 6.70 -4.93 -20.86
C SER A 170 5.68 -4.74 -21.96
N ALA A 171 4.72 -3.82 -21.77
CA ALA A 171 3.76 -3.40 -22.78
C ALA A 171 4.34 -2.37 -23.78
N GLY A 172 5.59 -1.94 -23.63
CA GLY A 172 6.21 -0.90 -24.48
C GLY A 172 5.74 0.53 -24.20
N LEU A 173 5.00 0.75 -23.12
CA LEU A 173 4.39 2.03 -22.72
C LEU A 173 5.39 2.92 -21.97
N CYS A 174 6.49 3.30 -22.64
CA CYS A 174 7.61 4.00 -22.02
C CYS A 174 7.24 5.42 -21.57
N HIS A 175 6.39 6.13 -22.31
CA HIS A 175 5.97 7.49 -21.95
C HIS A 175 5.16 7.48 -20.64
N GLU A 176 4.27 6.52 -20.49
CA GLU A 176 3.44 6.37 -19.31
C GLU A 176 4.27 5.98 -18.08
N VAL A 177 5.38 5.27 -18.25
CA VAL A 177 6.35 4.99 -17.18
C VAL A 177 7.09 6.27 -16.77
N ILE A 178 7.52 7.08 -17.75
CA ILE A 178 8.23 8.33 -17.48
C ILE A 178 7.37 9.26 -16.64
N ASP A 179 6.13 9.49 -17.05
CA ASP A 179 5.20 10.39 -16.33
C ASP A 179 4.88 9.85 -14.93
N PHE A 180 4.58 8.56 -14.86
CA PHE A 180 4.20 7.90 -13.61
C PHE A 180 5.35 7.89 -12.58
N LEU A 181 6.55 7.47 -12.97
CA LEU A 181 7.68 7.37 -12.03
C LEU A 181 8.29 8.72 -11.68
N SER A 182 8.23 9.71 -12.57
CA SER A 182 8.70 11.07 -12.25
C SER A 182 7.95 11.67 -11.06
N LEU A 183 6.64 11.40 -10.95
CA LEU A 183 5.83 11.79 -9.81
C LEU A 183 6.25 11.02 -8.54
N HIS A 184 6.40 9.71 -8.63
CA HIS A 184 6.64 8.85 -7.47
C HIS A 184 8.06 8.94 -6.89
N LEU A 185 9.07 9.23 -7.70
CA LEU A 185 10.45 9.42 -7.24
C LEU A 185 10.63 10.59 -6.28
N THR A 186 9.69 11.55 -6.26
CA THR A 186 9.72 12.62 -5.25
C THR A 186 9.37 12.12 -3.85
N ARG A 187 8.50 11.09 -3.76
CA ARG A 187 8.07 10.47 -2.51
C ARG A 187 8.98 9.32 -2.07
N TYR A 188 9.58 8.60 -3.02
CA TYR A 188 10.45 7.45 -2.75
C TYR A 188 11.85 7.68 -3.34
N PRO A 189 12.58 8.73 -2.91
CA PRO A 189 13.83 9.14 -3.53
C PRO A 189 14.99 8.17 -3.29
N LEU A 190 14.85 7.23 -2.35
CA LEU A 190 15.85 6.20 -2.03
C LEU A 190 15.56 4.85 -2.70
N ASN A 191 14.48 4.72 -3.48
CA ASN A 191 14.17 3.48 -4.17
C ASN A 191 14.92 3.39 -5.51
N GLU A 192 15.99 2.58 -5.52
CA GLU A 192 16.84 2.37 -6.70
C GLU A 192 16.13 1.71 -7.88
N ILE A 193 15.12 0.85 -7.62
CA ILE A 193 14.35 0.15 -8.67
C ILE A 193 13.57 1.18 -9.50
N LEU A 194 12.99 2.20 -8.87
CA LEU A 194 12.28 3.26 -9.60
C LEU A 194 13.22 4.05 -10.52
N TYR A 195 14.45 4.33 -10.07
CA TYR A 195 15.46 4.96 -10.95
C TYR A 195 15.82 4.05 -12.13
N GLN A 196 16.03 2.75 -11.89
CA GLN A 196 16.35 1.78 -12.92
C GLN A 196 15.24 1.70 -13.99
N GLN A 197 13.98 1.61 -13.57
CA GLN A 197 12.83 1.56 -14.48
C GLN A 197 12.67 2.86 -15.28
N LEU A 198 12.88 4.01 -14.65
CA LEU A 198 12.83 5.30 -15.34
C LEU A 198 13.98 5.46 -16.33
N MET A 199 15.19 4.99 -15.98
CA MET A 199 16.33 4.93 -16.90
C MET A 199 16.02 4.05 -18.11
N LEU A 200 15.41 2.88 -17.91
CA LEU A 200 14.98 1.98 -18.98
C LEU A 200 13.97 2.67 -19.91
N ALA A 201 12.97 3.33 -19.36
CA ALA A 201 11.94 4.02 -20.14
C ALA A 201 12.56 5.12 -21.03
N PHE A 202 13.41 5.99 -20.47
CA PHE A 202 14.12 6.99 -21.27
C PHE A 202 15.04 6.39 -22.32
N PHE A 203 15.76 5.31 -21.98
CA PHE A 203 16.67 4.65 -22.91
C PHE A 203 15.93 4.03 -24.09
N LEU A 204 14.84 3.31 -23.84
CA LEU A 204 14.00 2.69 -24.88
C LEU A 204 13.28 3.72 -25.75
N SER A 205 12.95 4.89 -25.19
CA SER A 205 12.45 6.06 -25.93
C SER A 205 13.54 6.88 -26.63
N ARG A 206 14.78 6.37 -26.76
CA ARG A 206 15.92 7.04 -27.44
C ARG A 206 16.37 8.36 -26.79
N HIS A 207 16.03 8.58 -25.52
CA HIS A 207 16.45 9.73 -24.71
C HIS A 207 17.66 9.38 -23.82
N ARG A 208 18.78 9.03 -24.46
CA ARG A 208 20.00 8.55 -23.77
C ARG A 208 20.54 9.55 -22.73
N ALA A 209 20.58 10.83 -23.07
CA ALA A 209 21.06 11.87 -22.15
C ALA A 209 20.19 11.98 -20.89
N GLN A 210 18.86 11.88 -21.04
CA GLN A 210 17.90 11.89 -19.94
C GLN A 210 18.08 10.66 -19.05
N SER A 211 18.27 9.47 -19.62
CA SER A 211 18.55 8.24 -18.85
C SER A 211 19.80 8.39 -17.98
N LEU A 212 20.91 8.91 -18.53
CA LEU A 212 22.12 9.17 -17.75
C LEU A 212 21.94 10.26 -16.68
N ARG A 213 21.12 11.29 -16.95
CA ARG A 213 20.76 12.29 -15.93
C ARG A 213 20.01 11.67 -14.75
N ILE A 214 19.13 10.70 -14.98
CA ILE A 214 18.44 9.96 -13.91
C ILE A 214 19.43 9.18 -13.04
N PHE A 215 20.43 8.52 -13.63
CA PHE A 215 21.50 7.86 -12.88
C PHE A 215 22.27 8.85 -11.99
N HIS A 216 22.68 10.00 -12.54
CA HIS A 216 23.40 11.00 -11.78
C HIS A 216 22.57 11.58 -10.62
N ARG A 217 21.27 11.80 -10.85
CA ARG A 217 20.34 12.21 -9.79
C ARG A 217 20.28 11.15 -8.68
N ALA A 218 20.11 9.88 -9.03
CA ALA A 218 20.08 8.79 -8.05
C ALA A 218 21.38 8.75 -7.22
N ARG A 219 22.54 8.85 -7.89
CA ARG A 219 23.85 8.88 -7.23
C ARG A 219 23.98 10.03 -6.24
N GLN A 220 23.53 11.23 -6.61
CA GLN A 220 23.56 12.40 -5.73
C GLN A 220 22.65 12.20 -4.52
N THR A 221 21.43 11.71 -4.73
CA THR A 221 20.48 11.44 -3.64
C THR A 221 21.00 10.39 -2.67
N LEU A 222 21.46 9.24 -3.17
CA LEU A 222 21.96 8.14 -2.32
C LEU A 222 23.22 8.54 -1.55
N ALA A 223 24.13 9.27 -2.18
CA ALA A 223 25.32 9.79 -1.51
C ALA A 223 24.97 10.84 -0.46
N GLY A 224 24.00 11.72 -0.74
CA GLY A 224 23.58 12.77 0.19
C GLY A 224 22.81 12.25 1.41
N GLU A 225 21.87 11.33 1.21
CA GLU A 225 20.97 10.85 2.26
C GLU A 225 21.54 9.66 3.05
N LEU A 226 22.29 8.78 2.39
CA LEU A 226 22.76 7.52 2.98
C LEU A 226 24.29 7.38 2.99
N GLY A 227 25.04 8.26 2.32
CA GLY A 227 26.49 8.14 2.19
C GLY A 227 26.95 6.95 1.35
N ILE A 228 26.06 6.37 0.52
CA ILE A 228 26.34 5.18 -0.30
C ILE A 228 26.39 5.50 -1.79
N ASN A 229 27.05 4.63 -2.55
CA ASN A 229 27.02 4.67 -4.01
C ASN A 229 25.83 3.85 -4.56
N PRO A 230 25.35 4.15 -5.79
CA PRO A 230 24.34 3.34 -6.49
C PRO A 230 24.67 1.85 -6.48
N GLY A 231 23.69 0.99 -6.25
CA GLY A 231 23.80 -0.46 -6.25
C GLY A 231 24.16 -1.08 -7.59
N GLY A 232 24.34 -2.41 -7.61
CA GLY A 232 24.78 -3.16 -8.78
C GLY A 232 23.84 -3.02 -9.98
N ASP A 233 22.54 -3.13 -9.77
CA ASP A 233 21.53 -3.06 -10.83
C ASP A 233 21.47 -1.68 -11.49
N LEU A 234 21.63 -0.62 -10.70
CA LEU A 234 21.61 0.74 -11.22
C LEU A 234 22.88 1.08 -12.01
N ARG A 235 24.05 0.59 -11.56
CA ARG A 235 25.31 0.66 -12.33
C ARG A 235 25.24 -0.17 -13.61
N MET A 236 24.67 -1.37 -13.55
CA MET A 236 24.43 -2.19 -14.74
C MET A 236 23.57 -1.45 -15.76
N MET A 237 22.56 -0.71 -15.29
CA MET A 237 21.73 0.11 -16.18
C MET A 237 22.53 1.24 -16.85
N GLN A 238 23.43 1.89 -16.12
CA GLN A 238 24.34 2.87 -16.72
C GLN A 238 25.18 2.24 -17.85
N ASP A 239 25.75 1.06 -17.63
CA ASP A 239 26.56 0.37 -18.64
C ASP A 239 25.75 0.05 -19.89
N ILE A 240 24.51 -0.44 -19.73
CA ILE A 240 23.58 -0.70 -20.85
C ILE A 240 23.35 0.56 -21.70
N VAL A 241 23.13 1.70 -21.04
CA VAL A 241 22.90 2.99 -21.71
C VAL A 241 24.18 3.47 -22.40
N LEU A 242 25.34 3.26 -21.80
CA LEU A 242 26.64 3.64 -22.36
C LEU A 242 27.00 2.81 -23.60
N SER A 243 26.69 1.51 -23.59
CA SER A 243 26.94 0.60 -24.70
C SER A 243 25.84 0.58 -25.76
N ASP A 244 24.75 1.34 -25.58
CA ASP A 244 23.55 1.35 -26.45
C ASP A 244 22.92 -0.05 -26.66
N ASP A 245 22.98 -0.93 -25.66
CA ASP A 245 22.53 -2.32 -25.78
C ASP A 245 21.03 -2.49 -25.47
N VAL A 246 20.20 -2.19 -26.47
CA VAL A 246 18.73 -2.36 -26.40
C VAL A 246 18.32 -3.81 -26.09
N SER A 247 19.07 -4.79 -26.59
CA SER A 247 18.79 -6.20 -26.36
C SER A 247 18.96 -6.58 -24.90
N ARG A 248 19.99 -6.04 -24.23
CA ARG A 248 20.21 -6.22 -22.79
C ARG A 248 19.14 -5.51 -21.96
N ALA A 249 18.72 -4.31 -22.34
CA ALA A 249 17.61 -3.61 -21.69
C ALA A 249 16.31 -4.45 -21.72
N LYS A 250 15.97 -5.05 -22.86
CA LYS A 250 14.79 -5.93 -22.98
C LYS A 250 14.90 -7.19 -22.11
N ARG A 251 16.10 -7.78 -21.98
CA ARG A 251 16.32 -8.94 -21.09
C ARG A 251 16.13 -8.58 -19.61
N VAL A 252 16.52 -7.37 -19.20
CA VAL A 252 16.29 -6.89 -17.82
C VAL A 252 14.79 -6.85 -17.51
N ILE A 253 13.98 -6.29 -18.43
CA ILE A 253 12.51 -6.24 -18.27
C ILE A 253 11.93 -7.65 -18.17
N ALA A 254 12.28 -8.54 -19.09
CA ALA A 254 11.79 -9.93 -19.10
C ALA A 254 12.18 -10.68 -17.81
N SER A 255 13.42 -10.51 -17.33
CA SER A 255 13.89 -11.15 -16.10
C SER A 255 13.17 -10.61 -14.86
N ALA A 256 12.93 -9.29 -14.80
CA ALA A 256 12.21 -8.68 -13.68
C ALA A 256 10.76 -9.17 -13.61
N VAL A 257 10.07 -9.24 -14.75
CA VAL A 257 8.71 -9.79 -14.83
C VAL A 257 8.69 -11.26 -14.46
N ALA A 258 9.61 -12.07 -14.99
CA ALA A 258 9.66 -13.50 -14.71
C ALA A 258 9.88 -13.79 -13.21
N SER A 259 10.80 -13.06 -12.57
CA SER A 259 11.02 -13.17 -11.11
C SER A 259 9.74 -12.82 -10.34
N ARG A 260 9.03 -11.77 -10.74
CA ARG A 260 7.81 -11.35 -10.03
C ARG A 260 6.69 -12.35 -10.25
N VAL A 261 6.56 -12.93 -11.44
CA VAL A 261 5.64 -14.05 -11.67
C VAL A 261 5.98 -15.28 -10.83
N SER A 262 7.27 -15.60 -10.61
CA SER A 262 7.67 -16.74 -9.78
C SER A 262 7.45 -16.51 -8.28
N ASP A 263 7.69 -15.28 -7.80
CA ASP A 263 7.50 -14.90 -6.40
C ASP A 263 6.01 -14.90 -5.99
N LEU A 264 5.11 -14.95 -6.97
CA LEU A 264 3.65 -14.93 -6.78
C LEU A 264 3.01 -16.32 -6.62
N ARG A 265 3.79 -17.39 -6.64
CA ARG A 265 3.33 -18.67 -6.09
C ARG A 265 3.08 -18.48 -4.59
N PRO A 266 1.96 -18.97 -4.05
CA PRO A 266 1.16 -18.27 -3.04
C PRO A 266 1.89 -18.17 -1.70
N SER A 267 2.66 -17.10 -1.51
CA SER A 267 2.81 -16.50 -0.20
C SER A 267 1.58 -15.61 -0.01
N GLY A 268 0.58 -16.15 0.68
CA GLY A 268 -0.68 -15.44 0.93
C GLY A 268 -0.38 -14.05 1.48
N ALA A 269 -1.00 -13.03 0.89
CA ALA A 269 -1.12 -11.75 1.57
C ALA A 269 -1.59 -12.03 3.01
N PRO A 270 -1.02 -11.35 4.03
CA PRO A 270 -1.55 -11.48 5.38
C PRO A 270 -3.05 -11.26 5.30
N ALA A 271 -3.82 -12.26 5.75
CA ALA A 271 -5.24 -12.05 5.94
C ALA A 271 -5.41 -10.85 6.90
N PRO A 272 -6.55 -10.16 6.90
CA PRO A 272 -6.84 -9.12 7.90
C PRO A 272 -6.54 -9.59 9.34
N SER A 273 -6.62 -10.90 9.60
CA SER A 273 -6.26 -11.55 10.86
C SER A 273 -4.77 -11.60 11.20
N SER A 274 -3.86 -11.46 10.22
CA SER A 274 -2.42 -11.72 10.35
C SER A 274 -1.60 -10.60 10.99
N PHE A 275 -2.19 -9.42 11.22
CA PHE A 275 -1.52 -8.31 11.91
C PHE A 275 -1.63 -8.50 13.44
N CYS A 276 -0.75 -9.30 14.05
CA CYS A 276 -0.69 -9.49 15.51
C CYS A 276 0.16 -8.42 16.19
#